data_AF-A0A2X1SQ53-F1
#
_entry.id   AF-A0A2X1SQ53-F1
#
_cell.length_a   1.000
_cell.length_b   1.000
_cell.length_c   1.000
_cell.angle_alpha   90.00
_cell.angle_beta   90.00
_cell.angle_gamma   90.00
#
_symmetry.space_group_name_H-M   'P 1'
#
loop_
_entity.id
_entity.type
_entity.pdbx_description
1 polymer ?
#
loop_
_entity_poly.entity_id
_entity_poly.type
_entity_poly.pdbx_seq_one_letter_code
_entity_poly.pdbx_strand_id
1 'polypeptide(L)'
;MVGTTSGHKEFDQGEYSNQSSDVQAVVDLYGLSDLTKVGADFSADIQKAHQSPAIPEAMLVNGIPWQGGGAISAYPEKAKRANPITWISNKTPPFLLMNGDADNVVSPSQSTLLHEALVAKKIPSTHYVVKGADHAGLMWYQPEVSKIIINFLDQNLKDKHHNTLQEQVK
;
A
#
# COMPACT_ATOMS: atom_id res chain seq x y z
N MET A 1 -2.41 -4.06 0.04
CA MET A 1 -3.72 -4.72 0.20
C MET A 1 -4.14 -4.83 1.66
N VAL A 2 -3.40 -5.55 2.52
CA VAL A 2 -3.78 -5.80 3.93
C VAL A 2 -4.23 -4.54 4.67
N GLY A 3 -3.52 -3.42 4.46
CA GLY A 3 -3.85 -2.14 5.07
C GLY A 3 -5.21 -1.55 4.72
N THR A 4 -5.77 -1.85 3.55
CA THR A 4 -7.05 -1.25 3.09
C THR A 4 -8.23 -2.20 3.21
N THR A 5 -7.99 -3.48 3.51
CA THR A 5 -9.03 -4.52 3.54
C THR A 5 -9.63 -4.76 4.93
N SER A 6 -9.24 -4.01 5.97
CA SER A 6 -9.86 -4.13 7.29
C SER A 6 -11.38 -3.95 7.23
N GLY A 7 -12.11 -4.86 7.87
CA GLY A 7 -13.56 -4.95 7.87
C GLY A 7 -14.20 -5.61 6.64
N HIS A 8 -13.43 -5.99 5.62
CA HIS A 8 -13.94 -6.68 4.43
C HIS A 8 -13.89 -8.20 4.61
N LYS A 9 -15.00 -8.77 5.08
CA LYS A 9 -15.12 -10.20 5.44
C LYS A 9 -14.89 -11.18 4.29
N GLU A 10 -14.92 -10.71 3.04
CA GLU A 10 -14.60 -11.58 1.90
C GLU A 10 -13.15 -12.08 1.92
N PHE A 11 -12.23 -11.36 2.59
CA PHE A 11 -10.83 -11.74 2.72
C PHE A 11 -10.54 -12.62 3.95
N ASP A 12 -11.50 -12.79 4.86
CA ASP A 12 -11.35 -13.61 6.08
C ASP A 12 -11.58 -15.10 5.75
N GLN A 13 -10.64 -15.69 5.01
CA GLN A 13 -10.70 -17.08 4.55
C GLN A 13 -9.64 -17.95 5.24
N GLY A 14 -9.93 -19.24 5.41
CA GLY A 14 -8.99 -20.23 5.96
C GLY A 14 -9.29 -20.64 7.41
N GLU A 15 -8.29 -21.20 8.08
CA GLU A 15 -8.43 -21.93 9.36
C GLU A 15 -8.76 -21.03 10.56
N TYR A 16 -8.46 -19.73 10.49
CA TYR A 16 -8.57 -18.77 11.60
C TYR A 16 -9.61 -17.67 11.34
N SER A 17 -10.70 -17.97 10.62
CA SER A 17 -11.75 -17.00 10.26
C SER A 17 -12.52 -16.42 11.45
N ASN A 18 -12.34 -16.98 12.65
CA ASN A 18 -12.87 -16.42 13.91
C ASN A 18 -11.95 -15.36 14.54
N GLN A 19 -10.73 -15.17 14.03
CA GLN A 19 -9.82 -14.12 14.46
C GLN A 19 -9.99 -12.86 13.60
N SER A 20 -9.71 -11.69 14.18
CA SER A 20 -9.70 -10.46 13.40
C SER A 20 -8.46 -10.39 12.52
N SER A 21 -8.65 -9.99 11.26
CA SER A 21 -7.59 -9.63 10.31
C SER A 21 -7.38 -8.11 10.22
N ASP A 22 -8.11 -7.33 11.04
CA ASP A 22 -8.03 -5.86 11.03
C ASP A 22 -6.65 -5.38 11.50
N VAL A 23 -6.10 -4.39 10.78
CA VAL A 23 -4.81 -3.77 11.10
C VAL A 23 -5.00 -2.43 11.80
N GLN A 24 -4.08 -2.06 12.68
CA GLN A 24 -4.19 -0.85 13.51
C GLN A 24 -3.44 0.36 12.96
N ALA A 25 -2.39 0.15 12.16
CA ALA A 25 -1.56 1.15 11.52
C ALA A 25 -0.81 0.52 10.34
N VAL A 26 -0.50 1.31 9.31
CA VAL A 26 0.23 0.84 8.12
C VAL A 26 1.43 1.72 7.85
N VAL A 27 2.59 1.09 7.66
CA VAL A 27 3.79 1.72 7.10
C VAL A 27 3.99 1.10 5.73
N ASP A 28 3.92 1.91 4.69
CA ASP A 28 4.04 1.49 3.31
C ASP A 28 5.22 2.21 2.66
N LEU A 29 6.25 1.43 2.33
CA LEU A 29 7.45 1.91 1.67
C LEU A 29 7.34 1.54 0.19
N TYR A 30 7.27 2.55 -0.68
CA TYR A 30 7.26 2.45 -2.15
C TYR A 30 6.26 1.42 -2.70
N GLY A 31 5.09 1.31 -2.06
CA GLY A 31 4.05 0.34 -2.40
C GLY A 31 3.21 0.70 -3.61
N LEU A 32 2.56 -0.35 -4.15
CA LEU A 32 1.63 -0.24 -5.28
C LEU A 32 0.20 -0.02 -4.79
N SER A 33 -0.42 1.04 -5.30
CA SER A 33 -1.78 1.49 -4.94
C SER A 33 -2.78 1.27 -6.08
N ASP A 34 -2.31 1.40 -7.32
CA ASP A 34 -3.04 1.12 -8.56
C ASP A 34 -2.11 0.42 -9.56
N LEU A 35 -2.34 -0.87 -9.77
CA LEU A 35 -1.57 -1.73 -10.67
C LEU A 35 -1.71 -1.33 -12.16
N THR A 36 -2.66 -0.46 -12.51
CA THR A 36 -2.77 0.06 -13.88
C THR A 36 -1.87 1.28 -14.13
N LYS A 37 -1.18 1.77 -13.08
CA LYS A 37 -0.40 3.02 -13.09
C LYS A 37 1.04 2.84 -12.57
N VAL A 38 1.59 1.63 -12.60
CA VAL A 38 2.88 1.30 -11.95
C VAL A 38 4.03 2.18 -12.46
N GLY A 39 4.07 2.47 -13.76
CA GLY A 39 5.11 3.29 -14.39
C GLY A 39 4.65 4.70 -14.80
N ALA A 40 3.63 5.27 -14.16
CA ALA A 40 2.97 6.51 -14.62
C ALA A 40 3.91 7.73 -14.74
N ASP A 41 4.92 7.84 -13.87
CA ASP A 41 5.90 8.94 -13.90
C ASP A 41 7.09 8.68 -14.83
N PHE A 42 7.16 7.49 -15.44
CA PHE A 42 8.32 7.07 -16.23
C PHE A 42 8.17 7.44 -17.70
N SER A 43 9.23 7.20 -18.49
CA SER A 43 9.23 7.48 -19.93
C SER A 43 8.11 6.74 -20.67
N ALA A 44 7.70 7.26 -21.83
CA ALA A 44 6.67 6.63 -22.66
C ALA A 44 7.01 5.18 -23.05
N ASP A 45 8.30 4.87 -23.25
CA ASP A 45 8.75 3.51 -23.54
C ASP A 45 8.54 2.56 -22.35
N ILE A 46 8.81 3.03 -21.13
CA ILE A 46 8.55 2.26 -19.90
C ILE A 46 7.04 2.11 -19.67
N GLN A 47 6.26 3.18 -19.85
CA GLN A 47 4.79 3.09 -19.77
C GLN A 47 4.23 2.08 -20.76
N LYS A 48 4.78 2.02 -21.98
CA LYS A 48 4.42 1.01 -22.98
C LYS A 48 4.84 -0.39 -22.55
N ALA A 49 6.00 -0.56 -21.91
CA ALA A 49 6.44 -1.84 -21.37
C ALA A 49 5.47 -2.37 -20.28
N HIS A 50 4.91 -1.48 -19.45
CA HIS A 50 3.86 -1.83 -18.47
C HIS A 50 2.52 -2.26 -19.10
N GLN A 51 2.33 -2.09 -20.41
CA GLN A 51 1.17 -2.65 -21.12
C GLN A 51 1.39 -4.11 -21.55
N SER A 52 2.60 -4.65 -21.36
CA SER A 52 2.92 -6.04 -21.70
C SER A 52 2.17 -7.02 -20.79
N PRO A 53 1.67 -8.15 -21.32
CA PRO A 53 1.14 -9.23 -20.49
C PRO A 53 2.22 -9.90 -19.61
N ALA A 54 3.51 -9.72 -19.93
CA ALA A 54 4.63 -10.33 -19.22
C ALA A 54 5.22 -9.45 -18.09
N ILE A 55 4.61 -8.30 -17.78
CA ILE A 55 5.04 -7.45 -16.67
C ILE A 55 4.56 -8.06 -15.33
N PRO A 56 5.30 -7.93 -14.20
CA PRO A 56 4.96 -8.61 -12.95
C PRO A 56 3.52 -8.41 -12.45
N GLU A 57 2.99 -7.18 -12.50
CA GLU A 57 1.63 -6.90 -12.05
C GLU A 57 0.56 -7.58 -12.91
N ALA A 58 0.78 -7.68 -14.22
CA ALA A 58 -0.13 -8.38 -15.12
C ALA A 58 -0.09 -9.89 -14.87
N MET A 59 1.11 -10.45 -14.71
CA MET A 59 1.28 -11.87 -14.41
C MET A 59 0.67 -12.26 -13.06
N LEU A 60 0.82 -11.40 -12.05
CA LEU A 60 0.23 -11.60 -10.72
C LEU A 60 -1.30 -11.65 -10.76
N VAL A 61 -1.93 -10.71 -11.48
CA VAL A 61 -3.39 -10.54 -11.48
C VAL A 61 -4.09 -11.45 -12.49
N ASN A 62 -3.48 -11.61 -13.66
CA ASN A 62 -4.12 -12.25 -14.81
C ASN A 62 -3.53 -13.62 -15.15
N GLY A 63 -2.40 -14.00 -14.55
CA GLY A 63 -1.72 -15.26 -14.80
C GLY A 63 -0.67 -15.16 -15.92
N ILE A 64 -0.02 -16.30 -16.20
CA ILE A 64 1.11 -16.37 -17.13
C ILE A 64 0.60 -16.23 -18.58
N PRO A 65 1.22 -15.38 -19.44
CA PRO A 65 0.68 -15.07 -20.78
C PRO A 65 0.44 -16.30 -21.68
N TRP A 66 1.38 -17.24 -21.71
CA TRP A 66 1.25 -18.45 -22.53
C TRP A 66 0.25 -19.47 -21.98
N GLN A 67 -0.30 -19.25 -20.78
CA GLN A 67 -1.37 -20.02 -20.16
C GLN A 67 -2.72 -19.27 -20.16
N GLY A 68 -2.87 -18.25 -21.02
CA GLY A 68 -4.10 -17.47 -21.14
C GLY A 68 -4.17 -16.24 -20.23
N GLY A 69 -3.04 -15.84 -19.63
CA GLY A 69 -2.91 -14.53 -18.98
C GLY A 69 -2.90 -13.37 -19.97
N GLY A 70 -3.02 -12.15 -19.47
CA GLY A 70 -3.12 -10.94 -20.30
C GLY A 70 -2.60 -9.69 -19.60
N ALA A 71 -2.44 -8.61 -20.36
CA ALA A 71 -2.06 -7.30 -19.85
C ALA A 71 -2.97 -6.86 -18.70
N ILE A 72 -2.49 -6.00 -17.79
CA ILE A 72 -3.27 -5.58 -16.63
C ILE A 72 -4.65 -5.00 -17.01
N SER A 73 -4.74 -4.34 -18.18
CA SER A 73 -5.98 -3.78 -18.74
C SER A 73 -6.95 -4.80 -19.34
N ALA A 74 -6.53 -6.05 -19.58
CA ALA A 74 -7.35 -7.06 -20.24
C ALA A 74 -8.54 -7.51 -19.37
N TYR A 75 -8.39 -7.45 -18.04
CA TYR A 75 -9.43 -7.84 -17.08
C TYR A 75 -9.60 -6.75 -16.00
N PRO A 76 -10.28 -5.64 -16.33
CA PRO A 76 -10.37 -4.48 -15.44
C PRO A 76 -10.88 -4.80 -14.03
N GLU A 77 -11.86 -5.71 -13.91
CA GLU A 77 -12.40 -6.10 -12.60
C GLU A 77 -11.38 -6.89 -11.75
N LYS A 78 -10.51 -7.69 -12.37
CA LYS A 78 -9.42 -8.36 -11.63
C LYS A 78 -8.39 -7.36 -11.13
N ALA A 79 -7.99 -6.40 -11.97
CA ALA A 79 -7.09 -5.32 -11.59
C ALA A 79 -7.68 -4.47 -10.46
N LYS A 80 -8.95 -4.05 -10.61
CA LYS A 80 -9.69 -3.32 -9.58
C LYS A 80 -9.75 -4.09 -8.25
N ARG A 81 -10.01 -5.39 -8.28
CA ARG A 81 -10.02 -6.26 -7.09
C ARG A 81 -8.65 -6.35 -6.43
N ALA A 82 -7.57 -6.36 -7.21
CA ALA A 82 -6.19 -6.42 -6.72
C ALA A 82 -5.62 -5.06 -6.27
N ASN A 83 -6.28 -3.95 -6.61
CA ASN A 83 -5.84 -2.61 -6.25
C ASN A 83 -6.22 -2.23 -4.80
N PRO A 84 -5.25 -1.89 -3.92
CA PRO A 84 -5.55 -1.49 -2.53
C PRO A 84 -6.47 -0.27 -2.43
N ILE A 85 -6.33 0.69 -3.33
CA ILE A 85 -7.10 1.94 -3.35
C ILE A 85 -8.61 1.72 -3.47
N THR A 86 -9.03 0.60 -4.08
CA THR A 86 -10.45 0.20 -4.21
C THR A 86 -11.10 -0.09 -2.86
N TRP A 87 -10.33 -0.60 -1.90
CA TRP A 87 -10.86 -1.18 -0.67
C TRP A 87 -10.95 -0.19 0.50
N ILE A 88 -10.43 1.03 0.32
CA ILE A 88 -10.44 2.05 1.36
C ILE A 88 -11.87 2.26 1.88
N SER A 89 -12.04 2.13 3.19
CA SER A 89 -13.31 2.27 3.89
C SER A 89 -13.13 3.07 5.19
N ASN A 90 -14.21 3.32 5.91
CA ASN A 90 -14.14 3.94 7.24
C ASN A 90 -13.41 3.08 8.30
N LYS A 91 -13.11 1.81 7.99
CA LYS A 91 -12.34 0.90 8.84
C LYS A 91 -10.85 0.85 8.48
N THR A 92 -10.44 1.54 7.41
CA THR A 92 -9.03 1.64 7.04
C THR A 92 -8.27 2.41 8.12
N PRO A 93 -7.16 1.87 8.67
CA PRO A 93 -6.38 2.51 9.72
C PRO A 93 -5.58 3.70 9.19
N PRO A 94 -4.86 4.42 10.06
CA PRO A 94 -3.86 5.40 9.66
C PRO A 94 -2.73 4.82 8.82
N PHE A 95 -2.23 5.62 7.86
CA PHE A 95 -1.11 5.26 6.98
C PHE A 95 0.08 6.23 7.12
N LEU A 96 1.28 5.67 7.13
CA LEU A 96 2.53 6.33 6.77
C LEU A 96 2.96 5.80 5.40
N LEU A 97 2.91 6.65 4.39
CA LEU A 97 3.34 6.36 3.02
C LEU A 97 4.72 6.98 2.81
N MET A 98 5.67 6.21 2.32
CA MET A 98 7.01 6.70 2.04
C MET A 98 7.46 6.24 0.67
N ASN A 99 8.04 7.13 -0.16
CA ASN A 99 8.69 6.74 -1.41
C ASN A 99 9.92 7.62 -1.66
N GLY A 100 10.79 7.18 -2.57
CA GLY A 100 11.88 7.99 -3.07
C GLY A 100 11.44 8.81 -4.28
N ASP A 101 11.99 10.00 -4.50
CA ASP A 101 11.73 10.78 -5.72
C ASP A 101 12.59 10.34 -6.92
N ALA A 102 13.60 9.51 -6.68
CA ALA A 102 14.45 8.90 -7.70
C ALA A 102 14.15 7.39 -7.88
N ASP A 103 13.00 6.92 -7.37
CA ASP A 103 12.51 5.56 -7.60
C ASP A 103 12.26 5.35 -9.09
N ASN A 104 12.91 4.33 -9.65
CA ASN A 104 12.84 3.95 -11.06
C ASN A 104 12.20 2.58 -11.28
N VAL A 105 11.65 1.98 -10.22
CA VAL A 105 10.95 0.68 -10.24
C VAL A 105 9.45 0.90 -10.08
N VAL A 106 9.07 1.76 -9.13
CA VAL A 106 7.66 2.11 -8.86
C VAL A 106 7.50 3.61 -8.97
N SER A 107 6.55 4.05 -9.79
CA SER A 107 6.19 5.46 -9.95
C SER A 107 5.90 6.11 -8.59
N PRO A 108 6.64 7.17 -8.20
CA PRO A 108 6.37 7.96 -6.99
C PRO A 108 4.90 8.39 -6.79
N SER A 109 4.19 8.61 -7.89
CA SER A 109 2.75 8.92 -7.91
C SER A 109 1.88 7.83 -7.26
N GLN A 110 2.34 6.59 -7.12
CA GLN A 110 1.61 5.52 -6.42
C GLN A 110 1.30 5.89 -4.97
N SER A 111 2.28 6.41 -4.23
CA SER A 111 2.08 6.85 -2.85
C SER A 111 1.21 8.10 -2.77
N THR A 112 1.38 9.03 -3.73
CA THR A 112 0.53 10.24 -3.82
C THR A 112 -0.94 9.88 -4.05
N LEU A 113 -1.22 8.97 -4.99
CA LEU A 113 -2.58 8.52 -5.31
C LEU A 113 -3.30 7.94 -4.09
N LEU A 114 -2.62 7.09 -3.31
CA LEU A 114 -3.21 6.51 -2.10
C LEU A 114 -3.34 7.52 -0.98
N HIS A 115 -2.36 8.41 -0.80
CA HIS A 115 -2.43 9.49 0.18
C HIS A 115 -3.68 10.36 -0.05
N GLU A 116 -3.86 10.85 -1.27
CA GLU A 116 -5.00 11.69 -1.64
C GLU A 116 -6.34 10.96 -1.45
N ALA A 117 -6.42 9.68 -1.82
CA ALA A 117 -7.63 8.88 -1.65
C ALA A 117 -7.98 8.64 -0.17
N LEU A 118 -6.98 8.42 0.69
CA LEU A 118 -7.17 8.29 2.14
C LEU A 118 -7.65 9.61 2.75
N VAL A 119 -6.97 10.72 2.43
CA VAL A 119 -7.32 12.06 2.92
C VAL A 119 -8.72 12.48 2.48
N ALA A 120 -9.10 12.20 1.23
CA ALA A 120 -10.45 12.48 0.71
C ALA A 120 -11.54 11.75 1.52
N LYS A 121 -11.23 10.59 2.09
CA LYS A 121 -12.11 9.81 2.97
C LYS A 121 -11.93 10.11 4.47
N LYS A 122 -11.18 11.17 4.80
CA LYS A 122 -10.86 11.61 6.17
C LYS A 122 -10.12 10.55 7.00
N ILE A 123 -9.37 9.68 6.34
CA ILE A 123 -8.51 8.70 7.01
C ILE A 123 -7.14 9.35 7.23
N PRO A 124 -6.56 9.30 8.44
CA PRO A 124 -5.25 9.86 8.69
C PRO A 124 -4.20 9.23 7.77
N SER A 125 -3.50 10.07 7.01
CA SER A 125 -2.42 9.63 6.12
C SER A 125 -1.31 10.66 6.18
N THR A 126 -0.07 10.21 6.30
CA THR A 126 1.12 11.04 6.17
C THR A 126 1.95 10.52 5.01
N HIS A 127 2.40 11.41 4.13
CA HIS A 127 3.22 11.07 2.97
C HIS A 127 4.61 11.72 3.09
N TYR A 128 5.66 10.91 3.10
CA TYR A 128 7.05 11.35 3.14
C TYR A 128 7.78 10.95 1.86
N VAL A 129 8.38 11.94 1.19
CA VAL A 129 9.24 11.71 0.03
C VAL A 129 10.70 11.81 0.47
N VAL A 130 11.46 10.72 0.30
CA VAL A 130 12.89 10.68 0.60
C VAL A 130 13.66 11.20 -0.61
N LYS A 131 14.15 12.43 -0.52
CA LYS A 131 14.85 13.10 -1.63
C LYS A 131 16.10 12.34 -2.06
N GLY A 132 16.23 12.14 -3.36
CA GLY A 132 17.26 11.37 -4.05
C GLY A 132 17.13 9.85 -3.93
N ALA A 133 16.19 9.32 -3.15
CA ALA A 133 16.14 7.88 -2.89
C ALA A 133 15.58 7.12 -4.07
N ASP A 134 16.20 5.99 -4.36
CA ASP A 134 15.72 4.97 -5.28
C ASP A 134 14.71 4.04 -4.58
N HIS A 135 14.41 2.88 -5.16
CA HIS A 135 13.38 1.96 -4.67
C HIS A 135 13.75 1.25 -3.36
N ALA A 136 15.03 0.96 -3.08
CA ALA A 136 15.44 0.18 -1.91
C ALA A 136 16.94 0.30 -1.58
N GLY A 137 17.59 1.37 -2.02
CA GLY A 137 19.02 1.59 -1.84
C GLY A 137 19.38 2.12 -0.45
N LEU A 138 20.65 2.51 -0.31
CA LEU A 138 21.27 2.84 0.98
C LEU A 138 20.55 3.94 1.78
N MET A 139 19.83 4.84 1.11
CA MET A 139 19.15 5.96 1.78
C MET A 139 17.91 5.54 2.59
N TRP A 140 17.38 4.33 2.37
CA TRP A 140 16.32 3.77 3.21
C TRP A 140 16.82 3.26 4.56
N TYR A 141 18.12 2.99 4.67
CA TYR A 141 18.76 2.43 5.86
C TYR A 141 19.36 3.50 6.79
N GLN A 142 18.86 4.73 6.71
CA GLN A 142 19.33 5.84 7.53
C GLN A 142 18.53 5.91 8.85
N PRO A 143 19.18 6.28 9.98
CA PRO A 143 18.51 6.41 11.27
C PRO A 143 17.28 7.32 11.25
N GLU A 144 17.28 8.35 10.40
CA GLU A 144 16.18 9.31 10.23
C GLU A 144 14.92 8.63 9.69
N VAL A 145 15.06 7.72 8.72
CA VAL A 145 13.95 6.94 8.16
C VAL A 145 13.34 6.06 9.26
N SER A 146 14.18 5.33 10.00
CA SER A 146 13.73 4.50 11.11
C SER A 146 13.03 5.33 12.20
N LYS A 147 13.53 6.52 12.50
CA LYS A 147 12.92 7.42 13.49
C LYS A 147 11.52 7.89 13.08
N ILE A 148 11.31 8.21 11.80
CA ILE A 148 9.99 8.58 11.27
C ILE A 148 9.01 7.42 11.43
N ILE A 149 9.44 6.21 11.05
CA ILE A 149 8.62 4.99 11.16
C ILE A 149 8.26 4.70 12.61
N ILE A 150 9.25 4.70 13.51
CA ILE A 150 9.04 4.42 14.94
C ILE A 150 8.09 5.45 15.56
N ASN A 151 8.27 6.75 15.25
CA ASN A 151 7.38 7.78 15.77
C ASN A 151 5.93 7.58 15.32
N PHE A 152 5.71 7.21 14.06
CA PHE A 152 4.37 6.90 13.56
C PHE A 152 3.75 5.70 14.28
N LEU A 153 4.52 4.62 14.46
CA LEU A 153 4.03 3.44 15.18
C LEU A 153 3.74 3.77 16.64
N ASP A 154 4.61 4.54 17.30
CA ASP A 154 4.42 4.98 18.68
C ASP A 154 3.11 5.75 18.85
N GLN A 155 2.86 6.73 17.98
CA GLN A 155 1.63 7.53 17.99
C GLN A 155 0.35 6.71 17.80
N ASN A 156 0.41 5.60 17.06
CA ASN A 156 -0.77 4.81 16.71
C ASN A 156 -0.99 3.57 17.58
N LEU A 157 0.06 3.09 18.26
CA LEU A 157 0.04 1.81 18.99
C LEU A 157 0.31 1.94 20.49
N LYS A 158 1.16 2.86 20.97
CA LYS A 158 1.58 2.90 22.39
C LYS A 158 0.48 3.35 23.36
N ASP A 159 -0.44 4.22 22.92
CA ASP A 159 -1.46 4.79 23.82
C ASP A 159 -2.75 3.96 23.93
N LYS A 160 -2.88 2.86 23.18
CA LYS A 160 -4.11 2.04 23.19
C LYS A 160 -4.19 1.02 24.33
N HIS A 161 -3.08 0.73 25.02
CA HIS A 161 -3.02 -0.29 26.08
C HIS A 161 -2.83 0.28 27.50
N HIS A 162 -2.49 1.55 27.66
CA HIS A 162 -2.28 2.13 29.01
C HIS A 162 -3.61 2.49 29.71
N ASN A 163 -4.68 2.77 28.96
CA ASN A 163 -5.98 3.14 29.53
C ASN A 163 -6.84 1.94 29.93
N THR A 164 -6.64 0.76 29.33
CA THR A 164 -7.46 -0.44 29.63
C THR A 164 -7.17 -1.05 31.01
N LEU A 165 -5.98 -0.79 31.57
CA LEU A 165 -5.61 -1.28 32.91
C LEU A 165 -6.01 -0.32 34.04
N GLN A 166 -6.29 0.96 33.74
CA GLN A 166 -6.72 1.93 34.75
C GLN A 166 -8.25 1.93 34.99
N GLU A 167 -9.05 1.41 34.06
CA GLU A 167 -10.51 1.27 34.23
C GLU A 167 -10.94 -0.01 34.94
N GLN A 168 -10.03 -0.97 35.15
CA GLN A 168 -10.30 -2.19 35.94
C GLN A 168 -9.91 -2.06 37.43
N VAL A 169 -9.43 -0.87 37.84
CA VAL A 169 -9.12 -0.54 39.24
C VAL A 169 -9.81 0.76 39.64
N LYS A 170 -11.13 0.76 39.55
CA LYS A 170 -12.04 1.66 40.28
C LYS A 170 -13.28 0.87 40.67
#